data_AF-A0A8T6DEN4-F1
#
_entry.id   AF-A0A8T6DEN4-F1
#
_cell.length_a   1.000
_cell.length_b   1.000
_cell.length_c   1.000
_cell.angle_alpha   90.00
_cell.angle_beta   90.00
_cell.angle_gamma   90.00
#
_symmetry.space_group_name_H-M   'P 1'
#
loop_
_entity.id
_entity.type
_entity.pdbx_description
1 polymer ?
#
loop_
_entity_poly.entity_id
_entity_poly.type
_entity_poly.pdbx_seq_one_letter_code
_entity_poly.pdbx_strand_id
1 'polypeptide(L)'
;NSYSKGGSILRMLEDYLGAETFRQGLHKYLITHQYDNATRTDLWNALGEVSGEPVAEIMDSWVLQTGYPMLDVGIEREDGNINLHIMQSRFTYDAILEDSESDETLWKVPVGVYTSNGSESASKLMDTKLLALDVPDDGAADDSWTKINPVQNGFYRVRYSSEDLQKLVEPIRSKTLTPIDRLGIQNDAYALSRAGIIPATDFLTIAEAYRSEDNATVCGDLSSNLGGMDNLLADEPFYGNFQAFSRSVFQQVAAQVGWDAKPDESHMDALLRSTVLNHIGGNDDEDTLREAAARFAAYASDPSSVSPDIRGMVFRLAAKRGGRAEYDAMWQLRADTPLQEEKGRFLYGLTSFEDKALLEETLNRSLGDEVRVHETVSVIGLVAANTQGRNLAWQFLKDNWQELDRRYGEGGFAIMRLVGIASAFTTLEMHDDVERFFTDNPAPGGERTVRQSLERIRLNATWLDRNRDELSNWFVG
;
A
#
# COMPACT_ATOMS: atom_id res chain seq x y z
N ASN A 1 0.01 -13.47 -7.24
CA ASN A 1 -0.16 -14.47 -6.16
C ASN A 1 1.06 -15.37 -5.93
N SER A 2 1.82 -15.81 -6.94
CA SER A 2 2.92 -16.77 -6.70
C SER A 2 4.11 -16.21 -5.91
N TYR A 3 4.49 -14.95 -6.12
CA TYR A 3 5.67 -14.35 -5.49
C TYR A 3 5.39 -13.87 -4.05
N SER A 4 4.60 -12.81 -3.88
CA SER A 4 4.43 -12.17 -2.56
C SER A 4 3.70 -13.06 -1.55
N LYS A 5 2.55 -13.66 -1.91
CA LYS A 5 1.83 -14.56 -0.99
C LYS A 5 2.69 -15.79 -0.64
N GLY A 6 3.40 -16.36 -1.61
CA GLY A 6 4.32 -17.48 -1.38
C GLY A 6 5.42 -17.14 -0.37
N GLY A 7 6.06 -15.99 -0.52
CA GLY A 7 7.05 -15.50 0.44
C GLY A 7 6.48 -15.26 1.84
N SER A 8 5.31 -14.61 1.94
CA SER A 8 4.67 -14.31 3.23
C SER A 8 4.25 -15.56 4.00
N ILE A 9 3.66 -16.57 3.35
CA ILE A 9 3.25 -17.79 4.05
C ILE A 9 4.45 -18.66 4.46
N LEU A 10 5.57 -18.62 3.72
CA LEU A 10 6.81 -19.28 4.14
C LEU A 10 7.44 -18.56 5.34
N ARG A 11 7.37 -17.22 5.38
CA ARG A 11 7.82 -16.44 6.54
C ARG A 11 7.02 -16.76 7.79
N MET A 12 5.69 -16.84 7.68
CA MET A 12 4.82 -17.27 8.77
C MET A 12 5.16 -18.69 9.24
N LEU A 13 5.44 -19.61 8.31
CA LEU A 13 5.81 -20.98 8.67
C LEU A 13 7.20 -21.04 9.34
N GLU A 14 8.17 -20.26 8.86
CA GLU A 14 9.50 -20.14 9.49
C GLU A 14 9.39 -19.65 10.94
N ASP A 15 8.57 -18.63 11.18
CA ASP A 15 8.30 -18.11 12.51
C ASP A 15 7.66 -19.17 13.43
N TYR A 16 6.65 -19.88 12.93
CA TYR A 16 5.96 -20.93 13.67
C TYR A 16 6.85 -22.14 14.01
N LEU A 17 7.69 -22.59 13.06
CA LEU A 17 8.57 -23.76 13.26
C LEU A 17 9.89 -23.41 13.97
N GLY A 18 10.27 -22.13 13.96
CA GLY A 18 11.60 -21.65 14.31
C GLY A 18 12.58 -21.77 13.13
N ALA A 19 13.41 -20.73 12.95
CA ALA A 19 14.31 -20.58 11.80
C ALA A 19 15.28 -21.77 11.60
N GLU A 20 15.78 -22.36 12.69
CA GLU A 20 16.72 -23.48 12.59
C GLU A 20 16.02 -24.77 12.12
N THR A 21 14.86 -25.09 12.68
CA THR A 21 14.02 -26.23 12.25
C THR A 21 13.63 -26.08 10.78
N PHE A 22 13.20 -24.88 10.39
CA PHE A 22 12.83 -24.55 9.01
C PHE A 22 14.01 -24.75 8.05
N ARG A 23 15.20 -24.23 8.40
CA ARG A 23 16.44 -24.40 7.62
C ARG A 23 16.85 -25.86 7.48
N GLN A 24 16.73 -26.66 8.53
CA GLN A 24 17.01 -28.09 8.50
C GLN A 24 16.04 -28.84 7.57
N GLY A 25 14.75 -28.52 7.62
CA GLY A 25 13.74 -29.07 6.71
C GLY A 25 13.99 -28.70 5.24
N LEU A 26 14.35 -27.44 4.96
CA LEU A 26 14.75 -27.00 3.63
C LEU A 26 15.99 -27.74 3.12
N HIS A 27 17.01 -27.90 3.96
CA HIS A 27 18.21 -28.65 3.61
C HIS A 27 17.86 -30.10 3.25
N LYS A 28 17.02 -30.76 4.05
CA LYS A 28 16.53 -32.12 3.77
C LYS A 28 15.80 -32.21 2.43
N TYR A 29 14.88 -31.28 2.18
CA TYR A 29 14.14 -31.18 0.92
C TYR A 29 15.08 -31.04 -0.28
N LEU A 30 16.01 -30.07 -0.24
CA LEU A 30 16.94 -29.81 -1.34
C LEU A 30 17.87 -30.98 -1.65
N ILE A 31 18.37 -31.68 -0.62
CA ILE A 31 19.22 -32.87 -0.81
C ILE A 31 18.43 -34.04 -1.37
N THR A 32 17.17 -34.22 -0.94
CA THR A 32 16.34 -35.36 -1.38
C THR A 32 15.94 -35.23 -2.85
N HIS A 33 15.65 -34.01 -3.31
CA HIS A 33 15.17 -33.75 -4.67
C HIS A 33 16.23 -33.12 -5.59
N GLN A 34 17.51 -33.21 -5.22
CA GLN A 34 18.60 -32.64 -6.02
C GLN A 34 18.62 -33.25 -7.44
N TYR A 35 18.73 -32.39 -8.45
CA TYR A 35 18.76 -32.77 -9.87
C TYR A 35 17.48 -33.47 -10.39
N ASP A 36 16.38 -33.36 -9.66
CA ASP A 36 15.06 -33.89 -10.06
C ASP A 36 13.97 -32.82 -9.83
N ASN A 37 12.72 -33.18 -10.11
CA ASN A 37 11.54 -32.36 -9.85
C ASN A 37 10.95 -32.64 -8.47
N ALA A 38 10.18 -31.67 -7.96
CA ALA A 38 9.47 -31.80 -6.69
C ALA A 38 8.08 -31.16 -6.79
N THR A 39 7.22 -31.57 -5.89
CA THR A 39 5.87 -31.06 -5.72
C THR A 39 5.74 -30.30 -4.41
N ARG A 40 4.60 -29.61 -4.22
CA ARG A 40 4.25 -28.96 -2.96
C ARG A 40 4.33 -29.93 -1.77
N THR A 41 3.80 -31.14 -1.95
CA THR A 41 3.71 -32.15 -0.88
C THR A 41 5.08 -32.56 -0.39
N ASP A 42 6.07 -32.64 -1.28
CA ASP A 42 7.44 -33.00 -0.92
C ASP A 42 8.08 -32.00 0.06
N LEU A 43 7.85 -30.70 -0.16
CA LEU A 43 8.33 -29.64 0.74
C LEU A 43 7.68 -29.75 2.13
N TRP A 44 6.36 -29.95 2.18
CA TRP A 44 5.65 -30.05 3.45
C TRP A 44 6.04 -31.29 4.25
N ASN A 45 6.26 -32.42 3.58
CA ASN A 45 6.73 -33.65 4.23
C ASN A 45 8.12 -33.45 4.84
N ALA A 46 9.05 -32.85 4.09
CA ALA A 46 10.40 -32.61 4.58
C ALA A 46 10.43 -31.68 5.81
N LEU A 47 9.60 -30.63 5.81
CA LEU A 47 9.48 -29.71 6.94
C LEU A 47 8.78 -30.37 8.14
N GLY A 48 7.66 -31.08 7.91
CA GLY A 48 6.91 -31.77 8.95
C GLY A 48 7.69 -32.90 9.63
N GLU A 49 8.51 -33.63 8.87
CA GLU A 49 9.38 -34.69 9.42
C GLU A 49 10.47 -34.14 10.35
N VAL A 50 10.93 -32.91 10.14
CA VAL A 50 11.97 -32.28 10.98
C VAL A 50 11.35 -31.58 12.18
N SER A 51 10.22 -30.89 12.02
CA SER A 51 9.58 -30.15 13.11
C SER A 51 8.72 -30.98 14.03
N GLY A 52 8.12 -32.08 13.52
CA GLY A 52 7.07 -32.81 14.23
C GLY A 52 5.69 -32.12 14.21
N GLU A 53 5.59 -30.96 13.56
CA GLU A 53 4.35 -30.18 13.43
C GLU A 53 3.54 -30.61 12.20
N PRO A 54 2.21 -30.38 12.17
CA PRO A 54 1.34 -30.76 11.05
C PRO A 54 1.46 -29.79 9.86
N VAL A 55 2.67 -29.61 9.33
CA VAL A 55 3.01 -28.62 8.29
C VAL A 55 2.13 -28.75 7.05
N ALA A 56 1.88 -29.98 6.58
CA ALA A 56 1.05 -30.21 5.41
C ALA A 56 -0.38 -29.70 5.62
N GLU A 57 -0.98 -29.98 6.78
CA GLU A 57 -2.34 -29.52 7.08
C GLU A 57 -2.41 -28.00 7.23
N ILE A 58 -1.39 -27.40 7.85
CA ILE A 58 -1.29 -25.96 8.00
C ILE A 58 -1.23 -25.32 6.62
N MET A 59 -0.22 -25.67 5.82
CA MET A 59 0.06 -25.02 4.56
C MET A 59 -0.98 -25.31 3.48
N ASP A 60 -1.65 -26.47 3.52
CA ASP A 60 -2.73 -26.77 2.59
C ASP A 60 -3.92 -25.83 2.78
N SER A 61 -4.22 -25.43 4.02
CA SER A 61 -5.23 -24.40 4.30
C SER A 61 -4.85 -23.01 3.71
N TRP A 62 -3.58 -22.74 3.41
CA TRP A 62 -3.13 -21.45 2.87
C TRP A 62 -3.02 -21.41 1.34
N VAL A 63 -2.71 -22.55 0.73
CA VAL A 63 -2.36 -22.65 -0.71
C VAL A 63 -3.46 -23.25 -1.58
N LEU A 64 -4.38 -24.04 -1.02
CA LEU A 64 -5.46 -24.69 -1.79
C LEU A 64 -6.73 -23.83 -1.88
N GLN A 65 -6.78 -22.70 -1.18
CA GLN A 65 -7.91 -21.78 -1.17
C GLN A 65 -7.48 -20.32 -1.39
N THR A 66 -8.41 -19.54 -1.95
CA THR A 66 -8.19 -18.11 -2.24
C THR A 66 -8.45 -17.26 -1.01
N GLY A 67 -7.72 -16.15 -0.91
CA GLY A 67 -7.81 -15.19 0.20
C GLY A 67 -6.87 -15.52 1.35
N TYR A 68 -7.15 -14.86 2.48
CA TYR A 68 -6.50 -14.99 3.79
C TYR A 68 -7.48 -14.51 4.87
N PRO A 69 -7.26 -14.86 6.15
CA PRO A 69 -8.20 -14.50 7.21
C PRO A 69 -7.94 -13.09 7.78
N MET A 70 -9.00 -12.51 8.32
CA MET A 70 -8.96 -11.51 9.37
C MET A 70 -9.23 -12.22 10.70
N LEU A 71 -8.54 -11.82 11.75
CA LEU A 71 -8.81 -12.20 13.14
C LEU A 71 -9.51 -11.05 13.86
N ASP A 72 -10.75 -11.27 14.26
CA ASP A 72 -11.53 -10.38 15.11
C ASP A 72 -11.22 -10.69 16.58
N VAL A 73 -10.77 -9.69 17.33
CA VAL A 73 -10.20 -9.88 18.67
C VAL A 73 -11.08 -9.20 19.71
N GLY A 74 -11.70 -10.01 20.56
CA GLY A 74 -12.26 -9.57 21.84
C GLY A 74 -11.20 -9.68 22.94
N ILE A 75 -11.05 -8.62 23.74
CA ILE A 75 -10.06 -8.54 24.82
C ILE A 75 -10.79 -8.18 26.12
N GLU A 76 -10.84 -9.14 27.04
CA GLU A 76 -11.37 -8.94 28.39
C GLU A 76 -10.21 -8.90 29.38
N ARG A 77 -10.23 -7.94 30.31
CA ARG A 77 -9.17 -7.75 31.31
C ARG A 77 -9.79 -7.96 32.68
N GLU A 78 -9.45 -9.08 33.33
CA GLU A 78 -10.02 -9.47 34.62
C GLU A 78 -8.93 -10.05 35.54
N ASP A 79 -8.90 -9.61 36.80
CA ASP A 79 -8.09 -10.20 37.88
C ASP A 79 -6.59 -10.44 37.56
N GLY A 80 -5.97 -9.55 36.76
CA GLY A 80 -4.57 -9.72 36.33
C GLY A 80 -4.39 -10.75 35.22
N ASN A 81 -5.42 -11.01 34.43
CA ASN A 81 -5.33 -11.79 33.21
C ASN A 81 -6.01 -11.04 32.06
N ILE A 82 -5.46 -11.23 30.86
CA ILE A 82 -6.08 -10.84 29.60
C ILE A 82 -6.68 -12.11 28.99
N ASN A 83 -8.00 -12.16 28.90
CA ASN A 83 -8.74 -13.22 28.23
C ASN A 83 -9.03 -12.77 26.79
N LEU A 84 -8.44 -13.48 25.82
CA LEU A 84 -8.60 -13.19 24.41
C LEU A 84 -9.61 -14.14 23.78
N HIS A 85 -10.58 -13.58 23.06
CA HIS A 85 -11.53 -14.30 22.22
C HIS A 85 -11.29 -13.92 20.76
N ILE A 86 -10.65 -14.83 20.01
CA ILE A 86 -10.23 -14.58 18.64
C ILE A 86 -11.11 -15.37 17.68
N MET A 87 -11.77 -14.69 16.75
CA MET A 87 -12.60 -15.29 15.71
C MET A 87 -11.98 -15.07 14.34
N GLN A 88 -11.90 -16.11 13.51
CA GLN A 88 -11.40 -15.98 12.14
C GLN A 88 -12.53 -15.94 11.10
N SER A 89 -12.41 -15.02 10.15
CA SER A 89 -13.25 -14.94 8.95
C SER A 89 -12.39 -14.55 7.75
N ARG A 90 -12.85 -14.82 6.51
CA ARG A 90 -12.10 -14.39 5.32
C ARG A 90 -12.12 -12.87 5.23
N PHE A 91 -10.96 -12.26 5.03
CA PHE A 91 -10.86 -10.85 4.69
C PHE A 91 -11.10 -10.65 3.19
N THR A 92 -12.03 -9.76 2.84
CA THR A 92 -12.24 -9.28 1.47
C THR A 92 -12.56 -7.79 1.49
N TYR A 93 -12.21 -7.06 0.43
CA TYR A 93 -12.68 -5.68 0.28
C TYR A 93 -14.18 -5.61 -0.06
N ASP A 94 -14.72 -6.68 -0.64
CA ASP A 94 -16.15 -6.84 -0.96
C ASP A 94 -17.05 -6.95 0.28
N ALA A 95 -16.49 -7.07 1.49
CA ALA A 95 -17.24 -6.99 2.73
C ALA A 95 -18.09 -5.70 2.82
N ILE A 96 -17.65 -4.62 2.16
CA ILE A 96 -18.42 -3.37 2.09
C ILE A 96 -19.66 -3.46 1.19
N LEU A 97 -19.81 -4.49 0.36
CA LEU A 97 -20.94 -4.61 -0.57
C LEU A 97 -22.17 -5.32 0.05
N GLU A 98 -22.14 -5.65 1.36
CA GLU A 98 -23.25 -6.29 2.12
C GLU A 98 -23.71 -7.69 1.63
N ASP A 99 -23.16 -8.20 0.53
CA ASP A 99 -23.57 -9.45 -0.13
C ASP A 99 -22.80 -10.72 0.29
N SER A 100 -22.09 -10.72 1.42
CA SER A 100 -21.31 -11.92 1.79
C SER A 100 -22.19 -13.02 2.38
N GLU A 101 -22.40 -14.10 1.62
CA GLU A 101 -22.86 -15.39 2.15
C GLU A 101 -21.94 -15.85 3.32
N SER A 102 -22.46 -16.71 4.20
CA SER A 102 -21.68 -17.26 5.31
C SER A 102 -20.42 -17.98 4.81
N ASP A 103 -19.24 -17.44 5.13
CA ASP A 103 -17.96 -18.01 4.71
C ASP A 103 -17.45 -19.06 5.71
N GLU A 104 -17.60 -20.33 5.34
CA GLU A 104 -17.12 -21.48 6.10
C GLU A 104 -15.61 -21.75 5.91
N THR A 105 -14.92 -20.94 5.11
CA THR A 105 -13.47 -21.11 4.88
C THR A 105 -12.71 -21.00 6.20
N LEU A 106 -11.82 -21.96 6.42
CA LEU A 106 -11.02 -22.09 7.63
C LEU A 106 -9.54 -22.15 7.26
N TRP A 107 -8.73 -21.36 7.97
CA TRP A 107 -7.28 -21.44 7.92
C TRP A 107 -6.76 -22.02 9.24
N LYS A 108 -5.64 -22.75 9.16
CA LYS A 108 -4.86 -23.12 10.34
C LYS A 108 -3.85 -22.00 10.59
N VAL A 109 -4.11 -21.17 11.58
CA VAL A 109 -3.41 -19.89 11.78
C VAL A 109 -2.51 -19.98 13.02
N PRO A 110 -1.18 -19.88 12.88
CA PRO A 110 -0.30 -19.63 14.02
C PRO A 110 -0.56 -18.21 14.56
N VAL A 111 -1.08 -18.10 15.78
CA VAL A 111 -1.42 -16.82 16.43
C VAL A 111 -0.42 -16.50 17.52
N GLY A 112 0.35 -15.43 17.32
CA GLY A 112 1.21 -14.84 18.34
C GLY A 112 0.56 -13.66 19.05
N VAL A 113 0.90 -13.47 20.33
CA VAL A 113 0.43 -12.35 21.18
C VAL A 113 1.61 -11.74 21.92
N TYR A 114 1.66 -10.41 21.94
CA TYR A 114 2.59 -9.58 22.68
C TYR A 114 1.84 -8.52 23.49
N THR A 115 2.16 -8.35 24.77
CA THR A 115 1.43 -7.43 25.67
C THR A 115 2.34 -6.34 26.23
N SER A 116 1.72 -5.33 26.85
CA SER A 116 2.40 -4.16 27.45
C SER A 116 3.46 -4.48 28.49
N ASN A 117 3.40 -5.65 29.11
CA ASN A 117 4.38 -6.08 30.12
C ASN A 117 5.57 -6.85 29.53
N GLY A 118 5.64 -6.95 28.20
CA GLY A 118 6.69 -7.69 27.52
C GLY A 118 6.48 -9.21 27.50
N SER A 119 5.33 -9.70 27.96
CA SER A 119 4.97 -11.12 27.82
C SER A 119 4.70 -11.42 26.35
N GLU A 120 5.43 -12.40 25.85
CA GLU A 120 5.23 -12.98 24.53
C GLU A 120 4.69 -14.40 24.72
N SER A 121 3.55 -14.68 24.10
CA SER A 121 3.03 -16.05 24.05
C SER A 121 3.73 -16.81 22.91
N ALA A 122 4.05 -18.08 23.15
CA ALA A 122 4.40 -18.99 22.07
C ALA A 122 3.23 -19.05 21.08
N SER A 123 3.53 -19.00 19.77
CA SER A 123 2.51 -19.00 18.71
C SER A 123 1.56 -20.19 18.86
N LYS A 124 0.28 -19.91 19.10
CA LYS A 124 -0.75 -20.95 19.26
C LYS A 124 -1.42 -21.22 17.91
N LEU A 125 -1.48 -22.49 17.51
CA LEU A 125 -2.22 -22.87 16.31
C LEU A 125 -3.74 -22.77 16.55
N MET A 126 -4.39 -21.85 15.85
CA MET A 126 -5.83 -21.76 15.70
C MET A 126 -6.28 -22.67 14.55
N ASP A 127 -6.91 -23.80 14.89
CA ASP A 127 -7.40 -24.81 13.93
C ASP A 127 -8.93 -24.89 13.86
N THR A 128 -9.64 -23.98 14.54
CA THR A 128 -11.10 -23.81 14.47
C THR A 128 -11.47 -22.34 14.23
N LYS A 129 -12.78 -22.05 14.11
CA LYS A 129 -13.28 -20.68 13.92
C LYS A 129 -13.04 -19.76 15.11
N LEU A 130 -12.89 -20.32 16.32
CA LEU A 130 -12.73 -19.58 17.57
C LEU A 130 -11.51 -20.09 18.34
N LEU A 131 -10.73 -19.17 18.90
CA LEU A 131 -9.63 -19.47 19.80
C LEU A 131 -9.77 -18.62 21.06
N ALA A 132 -9.73 -19.27 22.22
CA ALA A 132 -9.63 -18.61 23.51
C ALA A 132 -8.18 -18.74 24.02
N LEU A 133 -7.60 -17.63 24.48
CA LEU A 133 -6.26 -17.59 25.07
C LEU A 133 -6.26 -16.77 26.34
N ASP A 134 -5.68 -17.31 27.40
CA ASP A 134 -5.41 -16.58 28.63
C ASP A 134 -3.96 -16.13 28.61
N VAL A 135 -3.74 -14.82 28.72
CA VAL A 135 -2.40 -14.21 28.76
C VAL A 135 -2.22 -13.56 30.13
N PRO A 136 -1.15 -13.93 30.87
CA PRO A 136 -0.88 -13.29 32.15
C PRO A 136 -0.70 -11.78 31.99
N ASP A 137 -1.45 -11.01 32.78
CA ASP A 137 -1.28 -9.58 32.92
C ASP A 137 -0.67 -9.33 34.30
N ASP A 138 0.42 -8.59 34.41
CA ASP A 138 1.11 -8.35 35.69
C ASP A 138 0.41 -7.28 36.53
N GLY A 139 -0.90 -7.15 36.35
CA GLY A 139 -1.77 -6.17 37.01
C GLY A 139 -1.77 -4.81 36.30
N ALA A 140 -1.51 -4.76 35.00
CA ALA A 140 -1.62 -3.50 34.27
C ALA A 140 -3.08 -3.00 34.30
N ALA A 141 -3.21 -1.71 34.60
CA ALA A 141 -4.48 -0.98 34.70
C ALA A 141 -5.29 -1.03 33.38
N ASP A 142 -6.48 -0.43 33.38
CA ASP A 142 -7.37 -0.30 32.21
C ASP A 142 -6.67 0.15 30.89
N ASP A 143 -5.49 0.78 31.00
CA ASP A 143 -4.62 1.23 29.90
C ASP A 143 -3.70 0.14 29.30
N SER A 144 -3.79 -1.12 29.72
CA SER A 144 -2.97 -2.22 29.16
C SER A 144 -3.32 -2.49 27.69
N TRP A 145 -2.29 -2.68 26.86
CA TRP A 145 -2.46 -2.93 25.42
C TRP A 145 -1.97 -4.33 25.06
N THR A 146 -2.60 -4.90 24.03
CA THR A 146 -2.28 -6.21 23.49
C THR A 146 -2.11 -6.11 21.98
N LYS A 147 -1.03 -6.70 21.48
CA LYS A 147 -0.68 -6.80 20.08
C LYS A 147 -0.77 -8.25 19.63
N ILE A 148 -1.75 -8.56 18.80
CA ILE A 148 -1.83 -9.81 18.05
C ILE A 148 -0.96 -9.69 16.78
N ASN A 149 -0.38 -10.81 16.37
CA ASN A 149 0.55 -10.89 15.23
C ASN A 149 1.80 -10.01 15.43
N PRO A 150 2.56 -10.18 16.54
CA PRO A 150 3.77 -9.41 16.75
C PRO A 150 4.71 -9.55 15.55
N VAL A 151 5.39 -8.47 15.19
CA VAL A 151 6.29 -8.35 14.02
C VAL A 151 5.70 -8.78 12.67
N GLN A 152 4.37 -8.89 12.56
CA GLN A 152 3.63 -9.16 11.31
C GLN A 152 4.14 -10.38 10.51
N ASN A 153 4.57 -11.45 11.20
CA ASN A 153 4.98 -12.68 10.53
C ASN A 153 3.78 -13.50 10.03
N GLY A 154 2.61 -13.37 10.67
CA GLY A 154 1.37 -14.01 10.25
C GLY A 154 0.76 -13.38 8.99
N PHE A 155 0.32 -14.22 8.03
CA PHE A 155 -0.33 -13.75 6.79
C PHE A 155 -1.85 -13.52 6.99
N TYR A 156 -2.19 -12.66 7.94
CA TYR A 156 -3.57 -12.33 8.30
C TYR A 156 -3.67 -10.90 8.83
N ARG A 157 -4.88 -10.33 8.82
CA ARG A 157 -5.16 -9.01 9.40
C ARG A 157 -5.76 -9.14 10.79
N VAL A 158 -5.57 -8.14 11.63
CA VAL A 158 -6.17 -8.10 12.97
C VAL A 158 -7.16 -6.95 13.10
N ARG A 159 -8.40 -7.26 13.50
CA ARG A 159 -9.41 -6.27 13.87
C ARG A 159 -9.51 -6.19 15.39
N TYR A 160 -9.17 -5.02 15.92
CA TYR A 160 -9.44 -4.64 17.31
C TYR A 160 -10.76 -3.89 17.41
N SER A 161 -11.34 -3.84 18.62
CA SER A 161 -12.36 -2.84 18.94
C SER A 161 -11.77 -1.42 18.81
N SER A 162 -12.59 -0.40 18.58
CA SER A 162 -12.10 1.00 18.54
C SER A 162 -11.44 1.42 19.86
N GLU A 163 -11.90 0.88 20.99
CA GLU A 163 -11.30 1.11 22.32
C GLU A 163 -9.89 0.50 22.42
N ASP A 164 -9.73 -0.77 22.03
CA ASP A 164 -8.42 -1.45 22.08
C ASP A 164 -7.46 -0.89 21.03
N LEU A 165 -7.97 -0.45 19.88
CA LEU A 165 -7.19 0.26 18.88
C LEU A 165 -6.65 1.58 19.44
N GLN A 166 -7.46 2.33 20.19
CA GLN A 166 -7.04 3.56 20.86
C GLN A 166 -5.95 3.31 21.91
N LYS A 167 -5.96 2.17 22.61
CA LYS A 167 -4.91 1.79 23.57
C LYS A 167 -3.54 1.57 22.89
N LEU A 168 -3.49 1.34 21.57
CA LEU A 168 -2.25 1.22 20.81
C LEU A 168 -1.64 2.58 20.40
N VAL A 169 -2.35 3.71 20.57
CA VAL A 169 -1.85 5.05 20.20
C VAL A 169 -0.59 5.44 20.95
N GLU A 170 -0.56 5.28 22.27
CA GLU A 170 0.61 5.67 23.07
C GLU A 170 1.83 4.78 22.81
N PRO A 171 1.71 3.44 22.68
CA PRO A 171 2.82 2.58 22.26
C PRO A 171 3.38 2.90 20.86
N ILE A 172 2.55 3.42 19.95
CA ILE A 172 3.00 3.93 18.65
C ILE A 172 3.81 5.22 18.84
N ARG A 173 3.25 6.21 19.55
CA ARG A 173 3.89 7.52 19.78
C ARG A 173 5.21 7.43 20.53
N SER A 174 5.24 6.62 21.58
CA SER A 174 6.43 6.36 22.41
C SER A 174 7.44 5.43 21.72
N LYS A 175 7.08 4.83 20.59
CA LYS A 175 7.88 3.83 19.85
C LYS A 175 8.21 2.59 20.69
N THR A 176 7.39 2.28 21.69
CA THR A 176 7.47 1.03 22.45
C THR A 176 7.21 -0.19 21.55
N LEU A 177 6.24 -0.07 20.63
CA LEU A 177 6.03 -1.08 19.59
C LEU A 177 7.15 -1.01 18.55
N THR A 178 7.55 -2.16 17.99
CA THR A 178 8.58 -2.21 16.95
C THR A 178 8.11 -1.49 15.67
N PRO A 179 9.02 -1.02 14.79
CA PRO A 179 8.62 -0.42 13.52
C PRO A 179 7.71 -1.33 12.68
N ILE A 180 7.93 -2.65 12.70
CA ILE A 180 7.11 -3.60 11.95
C ILE A 180 5.71 -3.72 12.55
N ASP A 181 5.57 -3.70 13.88
CA ASP A 181 4.26 -3.69 14.52
C ASP A 181 3.49 -2.42 14.22
N ARG A 182 4.16 -1.26 14.29
CA ARG A 182 3.55 0.03 13.92
C ARG A 182 3.10 0.02 12.46
N LEU A 183 3.95 -0.42 11.53
CA LEU A 183 3.57 -0.61 10.12
C LEU A 183 2.31 -1.48 10.00
N GLY A 184 2.30 -2.62 10.68
CA GLY A 184 1.20 -3.57 10.68
C GLY A 184 -0.12 -2.99 11.16
N ILE A 185 -0.11 -2.23 12.26
CA ILE A 185 -1.32 -1.65 12.84
C ILE A 185 -1.97 -0.66 11.87
N GLN A 186 -1.19 0.29 11.33
CA GLN A 186 -1.76 1.29 10.41
C GLN A 186 -2.16 0.67 9.06
N ASN A 187 -1.46 -0.37 8.60
CA ASN A 187 -1.83 -1.11 7.39
C ASN A 187 -3.15 -1.88 7.58
N ASP A 188 -3.35 -2.55 8.72
CA ASP A 188 -4.59 -3.24 9.04
C ASP A 188 -5.75 -2.26 9.20
N ALA A 189 -5.57 -1.17 9.94
CA ALA A 189 -6.59 -0.13 10.10
C ALA A 189 -7.01 0.47 8.75
N TYR A 190 -6.05 0.76 7.86
CA TYR A 190 -6.35 1.23 6.50
C TYR A 190 -7.14 0.18 5.71
N ALA A 191 -6.69 -1.08 5.70
CA ALA A 191 -7.35 -2.11 4.91
C ALA A 191 -8.76 -2.45 5.41
N LEU A 192 -8.94 -2.50 6.74
CA LEU A 192 -10.23 -2.74 7.39
C LEU A 192 -11.21 -1.59 7.15
N SER A 193 -10.74 -0.34 7.22
CA SER A 193 -11.59 0.83 6.89
C SER A 193 -11.96 0.85 5.40
N ARG A 194 -11.04 0.50 4.50
CA ARG A 194 -11.32 0.34 3.07
C ARG A 194 -12.31 -0.77 2.76
N ALA A 195 -12.36 -1.82 3.58
CA ALA A 195 -13.33 -2.89 3.50
C ALA A 195 -14.67 -2.58 4.21
N GLY A 196 -14.80 -1.40 4.84
CA GLY A 196 -16.00 -1.03 5.60
C GLY A 196 -16.21 -1.83 6.89
N ILE A 197 -15.15 -2.48 7.40
CA ILE A 197 -15.20 -3.34 8.60
C ILE A 197 -15.02 -2.51 9.89
N ILE A 198 -14.25 -1.42 9.80
CA ILE A 198 -14.12 -0.40 10.85
C ILE A 198 -14.41 0.99 10.25
N PRO A 199 -14.79 1.99 11.05
CA PRO A 199 -14.93 3.37 10.59
C PRO A 199 -13.66 3.90 9.90
N ALA A 200 -13.83 4.74 8.87
CA ALA A 200 -12.68 5.41 8.24
C ALA A 200 -11.94 6.36 9.21
N THR A 201 -12.69 6.93 10.17
CA THR A 201 -12.17 7.79 11.22
C THR A 201 -11.21 7.07 12.17
N ASP A 202 -11.43 5.77 12.46
CA ASP A 202 -10.50 4.97 13.27
C ASP A 202 -9.09 4.89 12.65
N PHE A 203 -8.99 4.72 11.33
CA PHE A 203 -7.71 4.78 10.63
C PHE A 203 -7.07 6.17 10.71
N LEU A 204 -7.85 7.24 10.52
CA LEU A 204 -7.34 8.62 10.60
C LEU A 204 -6.81 8.94 12.01
N THR A 205 -7.55 8.56 13.06
CA THR A 205 -7.11 8.71 14.45
C THR A 205 -5.80 7.95 14.72
N ILE A 206 -5.67 6.72 14.21
CA ILE A 206 -4.40 5.98 14.31
C ILE A 206 -3.28 6.66 13.53
N ALA A 207 -3.54 7.17 12.33
CA ALA A 207 -2.53 7.87 11.53
C ALA A 207 -1.95 9.10 12.25
N GLU A 208 -2.72 9.79 13.10
CA GLU A 208 -2.21 10.88 13.93
C GLU A 208 -1.11 10.48 14.91
N ALA A 209 -1.11 9.22 15.37
CA ALA A 209 -0.10 8.72 16.29
C ALA A 209 1.31 8.69 15.66
N TYR A 210 1.41 8.77 14.33
CA TYR A 210 2.65 8.65 13.56
C TYR A 210 3.33 9.99 13.27
N ARG A 211 2.86 11.12 13.85
CA ARG A 211 3.46 12.46 13.61
C ARG A 211 4.98 12.53 13.88
N SER A 212 5.48 11.68 14.78
CA SER A 212 6.90 11.56 15.14
C SER A 212 7.59 10.31 14.56
N GLU A 213 6.96 9.59 13.64
CA GLU A 213 7.54 8.41 13.01
C GLU A 213 8.74 8.78 12.14
N ASP A 214 9.84 8.04 12.31
CA ASP A 214 11.12 8.27 11.63
C ASP A 214 11.64 7.00 10.93
N ASN A 215 10.87 5.91 10.93
CA ASN A 215 11.23 4.73 10.16
C ASN A 215 10.75 4.85 8.70
N ALA A 216 11.68 4.78 7.75
CA ALA A 216 11.37 4.96 6.33
C ALA A 216 10.32 3.98 5.79
N THR A 217 10.34 2.72 6.23
CA THR A 217 9.37 1.70 5.78
C THR A 217 7.98 1.99 6.32
N VAL A 218 7.86 2.40 7.59
CA VAL A 218 6.57 2.78 8.20
C VAL A 218 6.00 4.01 7.51
N CYS A 219 6.82 5.06 7.32
CA CYS A 219 6.41 6.27 6.63
C CYS A 219 6.01 6.00 5.17
N GLY A 220 6.71 5.10 4.48
CA GLY A 220 6.40 4.71 3.10
C GLY A 220 5.04 4.03 2.96
N ASP A 221 4.73 3.09 3.84
CA ASP A 221 3.41 2.41 3.85
C ASP A 221 2.29 3.39 4.24
N LEU A 222 2.48 4.18 5.31
CA LEU A 222 1.51 5.18 5.75
C LEU A 222 1.24 6.24 4.68
N SER A 223 2.28 6.73 4.01
CA SER A 223 2.16 7.65 2.87
C SER A 223 1.33 7.03 1.74
N SER A 224 1.51 5.73 1.49
CA SER A 224 0.76 5.01 0.46
C SER A 224 -0.72 4.83 0.84
N ASN A 225 -1.00 4.49 2.10
CA ASN A 225 -2.36 4.34 2.62
C ASN A 225 -3.13 5.67 2.60
N LEU A 226 -2.49 6.76 3.03
CA LEU A 226 -3.06 8.11 2.92
C LEU A 226 -3.24 8.53 1.45
N GLY A 227 -2.31 8.20 0.55
CA GLY A 227 -2.49 8.40 -0.89
C GLY A 227 -3.66 7.59 -1.48
N GLY A 228 -3.97 6.43 -0.89
CA GLY A 228 -5.16 5.66 -1.22
C GLY A 228 -6.46 6.37 -0.80
N MET A 229 -6.46 7.07 0.35
CA MET A 229 -7.58 7.94 0.76
C MET A 229 -7.68 9.18 -0.12
N ASP A 230 -6.56 9.81 -0.45
CA ASP A 230 -6.47 10.95 -1.38
C ASP A 230 -7.22 10.68 -2.69
N ASN A 231 -6.98 9.51 -3.29
CA ASN A 231 -7.68 9.12 -4.53
C ASN A 231 -9.21 9.08 -4.38
N LEU A 232 -9.73 8.65 -3.23
CA LEU A 232 -11.17 8.52 -2.98
C LEU A 232 -11.82 9.87 -2.71
N LEU A 233 -11.07 10.77 -2.07
CA LEU A 233 -11.59 12.03 -1.54
C LEU A 233 -11.30 13.24 -2.45
N ALA A 234 -10.53 13.05 -3.54
CA ALA A 234 -10.08 14.14 -4.42
C ALA A 234 -11.19 15.06 -4.96
N ASP A 235 -12.40 14.54 -5.14
CA ASP A 235 -13.55 15.27 -5.67
C ASP A 235 -14.54 15.72 -4.57
N GLU A 236 -14.24 15.46 -3.30
CA GLU A 236 -15.11 15.80 -2.16
C GLU A 236 -14.89 17.25 -1.67
N PRO A 237 -15.93 17.95 -1.18
CA PRO A 237 -15.82 19.35 -0.75
C PRO A 237 -14.81 19.59 0.39
N PHE A 238 -14.57 18.58 1.22
CA PHE A 238 -13.63 18.63 2.35
C PHE A 238 -12.21 18.15 1.99
N TYR A 239 -11.90 17.93 0.71
CA TYR A 239 -10.60 17.43 0.25
C TYR A 239 -9.42 18.27 0.77
N GLY A 240 -9.53 19.60 0.77
CA GLY A 240 -8.48 20.48 1.29
C GLY A 240 -8.20 20.28 2.79
N ASN A 241 -9.20 19.91 3.59
CA ASN A 241 -9.02 19.57 5.00
C ASN A 241 -8.31 18.22 5.16
N PHE A 242 -8.66 17.24 4.31
CA PHE A 242 -7.93 15.97 4.25
C PHE A 242 -6.46 16.18 3.88
N GLN A 243 -6.16 16.98 2.86
CA GLN A 243 -4.78 17.29 2.48
C GLN A 243 -4.01 17.96 3.63
N ALA A 244 -4.65 18.90 4.35
CA ALA A 244 -4.05 19.55 5.51
C ALA A 244 -3.75 18.56 6.65
N PHE A 245 -4.67 17.63 6.92
CA PHE A 245 -4.46 16.53 7.84
C PHE A 245 -3.30 15.63 7.40
N SER A 246 -3.31 15.14 6.16
CA SER A 246 -2.30 14.24 5.60
C SER A 246 -0.90 14.88 5.66
N ARG A 247 -0.81 16.17 5.32
CA ARG A 247 0.41 16.96 5.48
C ARG A 247 0.87 17.04 6.94
N SER A 248 -0.05 17.27 7.89
CA SER A 248 0.28 17.37 9.32
C SER A 248 0.91 16.11 9.91
N VAL A 249 0.59 14.93 9.37
CA VAL A 249 1.15 13.64 9.79
C VAL A 249 2.66 13.58 9.51
N PHE A 250 3.15 14.22 8.45
CA PHE A 250 4.56 14.15 8.06
C PHE A 250 5.35 15.44 8.27
N GLN A 251 4.70 16.56 8.62
CA GLN A 251 5.34 17.87 8.73
C GLN A 251 6.55 17.87 9.69
N GLN A 252 6.40 17.22 10.85
CA GLN A 252 7.46 17.20 11.88
C GLN A 252 8.69 16.42 11.40
N VAL A 253 8.50 15.21 10.86
CA VAL A 253 9.62 14.41 10.34
C VAL A 253 10.26 15.07 9.11
N ALA A 254 9.47 15.69 8.24
CA ALA A 254 9.98 16.44 7.09
C ALA A 254 10.90 17.60 7.50
N ALA A 255 10.53 18.35 8.53
CA ALA A 255 11.37 19.40 9.09
C ALA A 255 12.66 18.86 9.72
N GLN A 256 12.62 17.66 10.31
CA GLN A 256 13.79 17.02 10.93
C GLN A 256 14.79 16.47 9.91
N VAL A 257 14.31 15.85 8.82
CA VAL A 257 15.19 15.26 7.80
C VAL A 257 15.82 16.32 6.90
N GLY A 258 15.06 17.37 6.55
CA GLY A 258 15.51 18.45 5.67
C GLY A 258 15.82 17.99 4.24
N TRP A 259 16.28 18.92 3.40
CA TRP A 259 16.51 18.67 1.97
C TRP A 259 17.88 18.10 1.62
N ASP A 260 18.88 18.40 2.46
CA ASP A 260 20.26 18.06 2.18
C ASP A 260 20.69 16.80 2.93
N ALA A 261 21.62 16.07 2.31
CA ALA A 261 22.20 14.89 2.90
C ALA A 261 22.99 15.24 4.17
N LYS A 262 22.82 14.45 5.23
CA LYS A 262 23.58 14.61 6.47
C LYS A 262 24.87 13.77 6.40
N PRO A 263 25.94 14.15 7.14
CA PRO A 263 27.10 13.28 7.27
C PRO A 263 26.70 11.90 7.81
N ASP A 264 27.28 10.84 7.24
CA ASP A 264 27.04 9.43 7.63
C ASP A 264 25.59 8.94 7.50
N GLU A 265 24.80 9.62 6.67
CA GLU A 265 23.42 9.25 6.40
C GLU A 265 23.30 7.87 5.72
N SER A 266 22.36 7.05 6.20
CA SER A 266 22.08 5.73 5.61
C SER A 266 21.18 5.84 4.37
N HIS A 267 21.15 4.78 3.56
CA HIS A 267 20.19 4.69 2.45
C HIS A 267 18.72 4.85 2.92
N MET A 268 18.40 4.35 4.12
CA MET A 268 17.04 4.44 4.66
C MET A 268 16.68 5.87 5.06
N ASP A 269 17.63 6.66 5.53
CA ASP A 269 17.41 8.08 5.84
C ASP A 269 17.14 8.88 4.55
N ALA A 270 17.87 8.58 3.46
CA ALA A 270 17.65 9.22 2.18
C ALA A 270 16.28 8.86 1.57
N LEU A 271 15.85 7.60 1.76
CA LEU A 271 14.52 7.15 1.40
C LEU A 271 13.43 7.83 2.25
N LEU A 272 13.65 7.96 3.56
CA LEU A 272 12.74 8.68 4.46
C LEU A 272 12.59 10.13 4.01
N ARG A 273 13.71 10.85 3.78
CA ARG A 273 13.70 12.22 3.26
C ARG A 273 12.83 12.34 2.02
N SER A 274 13.12 11.53 1.02
CA SER A 274 12.42 11.57 -0.24
C SER A 274 10.93 11.25 -0.04
N THR A 275 10.59 10.28 0.80
CA THR A 275 9.21 9.91 1.09
C THR A 275 8.42 11.06 1.74
N VAL A 276 8.93 11.64 2.83
CA VAL A 276 8.17 12.61 3.62
C VAL A 276 8.05 13.96 2.91
N LEU A 277 9.12 14.44 2.26
CA LEU A 277 9.09 15.68 1.46
C LEU A 277 8.16 15.54 0.26
N ASN A 278 8.21 14.39 -0.42
CA ASN A 278 7.32 14.08 -1.53
C ASN A 278 5.86 14.02 -1.09
N HIS A 279 5.59 13.51 0.11
CA HIS A 279 4.25 13.45 0.67
C HIS A 279 3.70 14.84 1.02
N ILE A 280 4.44 15.65 1.79
CA ILE A 280 3.96 16.99 2.19
C ILE A 280 3.85 17.94 1.00
N GLY A 281 4.79 17.90 0.06
CA GLY A 281 4.72 18.70 -1.17
C GLY A 281 3.59 18.24 -2.10
N GLY A 282 3.30 16.94 -2.14
CA GLY A 282 2.13 16.42 -2.85
C GLY A 282 0.80 16.91 -2.27
N ASN A 283 0.76 17.10 -0.95
CA ASN A 283 -0.36 17.67 -0.19
C ASN A 283 -0.21 19.19 0.03
N ASP A 284 0.28 19.91 -0.98
CA ASP A 284 0.25 21.38 -1.04
C ASP A 284 0.97 22.12 0.10
N ASP A 285 2.08 21.56 0.61
CA ASP A 285 3.05 22.33 1.41
C ASP A 285 3.80 23.34 0.53
N GLU A 286 3.39 24.61 0.57
CA GLU A 286 3.88 25.67 -0.31
C GLU A 286 5.38 25.98 -0.14
N ASP A 287 5.94 25.78 1.04
CA ASP A 287 7.37 25.97 1.28
C ASP A 287 8.19 24.86 0.63
N THR A 288 7.74 23.60 0.74
CA THR A 288 8.34 22.45 0.05
C THR A 288 8.25 22.59 -1.47
N LEU A 289 7.11 23.05 -2.00
CA LEU A 289 6.93 23.28 -3.44
C LEU A 289 7.87 24.38 -3.96
N ARG A 290 8.03 25.48 -3.21
CA ARG A 290 8.96 26.57 -3.56
C ARG A 290 10.42 26.12 -3.56
N GLU A 291 10.82 25.34 -2.56
CA GLU A 291 12.16 24.78 -2.47
C GLU A 291 12.43 23.77 -3.61
N ALA A 292 11.44 22.93 -3.96
CA ALA A 292 11.53 22.03 -5.11
C ALA A 292 11.74 22.80 -6.42
N ALA A 293 10.99 23.87 -6.64
CA ALA A 293 11.13 24.72 -7.83
C ALA A 293 12.53 25.39 -7.88
N ALA A 294 13.02 25.91 -6.75
CA ALA A 294 14.36 26.48 -6.67
C ALA A 294 15.45 25.46 -6.98
N ARG A 295 15.33 24.23 -6.46
CA ARG A 295 16.26 23.13 -6.74
C ARG A 295 16.19 22.65 -8.18
N PHE A 296 15.00 22.60 -8.78
CA PHE A 296 14.87 22.29 -10.21
C PHE A 296 15.56 23.35 -11.08
N ALA A 297 15.40 24.64 -10.76
CA ALA A 297 16.08 25.72 -11.47
C ALA A 297 17.61 25.64 -11.33
N ALA A 298 18.11 25.28 -10.13
CA ALA A 298 19.53 25.02 -9.91
C ALA A 298 20.01 23.81 -10.74
N TYR A 299 19.25 22.70 -10.75
CA TYR A 299 19.56 21.52 -11.56
C TYR A 299 19.64 21.86 -13.05
N ALA A 300 18.69 22.66 -13.56
CA ALA A 300 18.66 23.05 -14.96
C ALA A 300 19.92 23.82 -15.39
N SER A 301 20.58 24.50 -14.46
CA SER A 301 21.84 25.20 -14.68
C SER A 301 23.06 24.30 -14.46
N ASP A 302 23.01 23.46 -13.43
CA ASP A 302 24.07 22.52 -13.04
C ASP A 302 23.43 21.23 -12.48
N PRO A 303 23.41 20.12 -13.24
CA PRO A 303 22.83 18.86 -12.78
C PRO A 303 23.47 18.28 -11.51
N SER A 304 24.70 18.71 -11.17
CA SER A 304 25.38 18.26 -9.94
C SER A 304 24.86 18.96 -8.68
N SER A 305 24.11 20.06 -8.82
CA SER A 305 23.53 20.82 -7.70
C SER A 305 22.46 20.07 -6.91
N VAL A 306 21.89 18.99 -7.47
CA VAL A 306 20.85 18.19 -6.82
C VAL A 306 21.28 16.72 -6.78
N SER A 307 21.32 16.17 -5.56
CA SER A 307 21.65 14.76 -5.33
C SER A 307 20.72 13.83 -6.12
N PRO A 308 21.25 12.77 -6.78
CA PRO A 308 20.44 11.78 -7.49
C PRO A 308 19.28 11.19 -6.67
N ASP A 309 19.43 11.07 -5.35
CA ASP A 309 18.43 10.49 -4.46
C ASP A 309 17.11 11.29 -4.44
N ILE A 310 17.19 12.62 -4.61
CA ILE A 310 16.02 13.51 -4.52
C ILE A 310 15.55 14.06 -5.87
N ARG A 311 16.27 13.83 -6.98
CA ARG A 311 15.94 14.41 -8.30
C ARG A 311 14.53 14.10 -8.75
N GLY A 312 14.11 12.83 -8.64
CA GLY A 312 12.77 12.41 -9.04
C GLY A 312 11.68 13.18 -8.30
N MET A 313 11.82 13.32 -6.98
CA MET A 313 10.92 14.11 -6.14
C MET A 313 10.96 15.60 -6.52
N VAL A 314 12.17 16.18 -6.68
CA VAL A 314 12.35 17.60 -7.05
C VAL A 314 11.62 17.90 -8.36
N PHE A 315 11.81 17.07 -9.40
CA PHE A 315 11.16 17.29 -10.69
C PHE A 315 9.63 17.18 -10.57
N ARG A 316 9.15 16.17 -9.84
CA ARG A 316 7.72 15.96 -9.61
C ARG A 316 7.05 17.15 -8.91
N LEU A 317 7.67 17.64 -7.84
CA LEU A 317 7.14 18.74 -7.04
C LEU A 317 7.29 20.10 -7.74
N ALA A 318 8.39 20.33 -8.48
CA ALA A 318 8.54 21.53 -9.30
C ALA A 318 7.49 21.58 -10.43
N ALA A 319 7.16 20.43 -11.03
CA ALA A 319 6.12 20.33 -12.05
C ALA A 319 4.72 20.65 -11.51
N LYS A 320 4.39 20.23 -10.28
CA LYS A 320 3.05 20.41 -9.67
C LYS A 320 2.58 21.86 -9.69
N ARG A 321 3.46 22.83 -9.42
CA ARG A 321 3.18 24.28 -9.54
C ARG A 321 3.86 24.94 -10.74
N GLY A 322 4.50 24.15 -11.60
CA GLY A 322 5.21 24.63 -12.77
C GLY A 322 4.25 25.06 -13.88
N GLY A 323 4.72 25.96 -14.74
CA GLY A 323 4.03 26.36 -15.96
C GLY A 323 4.74 25.88 -17.22
N ARG A 324 4.40 26.51 -18.34
CA ARG A 324 4.99 26.22 -19.66
C ARG A 324 6.52 26.29 -19.66
N ALA A 325 7.12 27.24 -18.94
CA ALA A 325 8.58 27.38 -18.90
C ALA A 325 9.28 26.16 -18.27
N GLU A 326 8.76 25.68 -17.14
CA GLU A 326 9.26 24.48 -16.46
C GLU A 326 9.02 23.23 -17.32
N TYR A 327 7.87 23.15 -17.98
CA TYR A 327 7.53 22.06 -18.89
C TYR A 327 8.52 21.94 -20.05
N ASP A 328 8.76 23.04 -20.75
CA ASP A 328 9.68 23.11 -21.89
C ASP A 328 11.12 22.85 -21.44
N ALA A 329 11.49 23.26 -20.22
CA ALA A 329 12.79 22.93 -19.63
C ALA A 329 12.94 21.43 -19.34
N MET A 330 11.94 20.77 -18.72
CA MET A 330 11.97 19.32 -18.45
C MET A 330 12.02 18.50 -19.74
N TRP A 331 11.06 18.75 -20.63
CA TRP A 331 11.27 18.95 -22.06
C TRP A 331 12.66 18.65 -22.65
N GLN A 332 13.39 19.76 -22.76
CA GLN A 332 14.70 19.88 -23.33
C GLN A 332 15.76 19.07 -22.57
N LEU A 333 15.76 19.13 -21.23
CA LEU A 333 16.72 18.39 -20.39
C LEU A 333 16.61 16.87 -20.58
N ARG A 334 15.39 16.35 -20.78
CA ARG A 334 15.16 14.95 -21.14
C ARG A 334 15.79 14.58 -22.48
N ALA A 335 15.69 15.47 -23.47
CA ALA A 335 16.28 15.23 -24.79
C ALA A 335 17.81 15.20 -24.70
N ASP A 336 18.39 16.14 -23.95
CA ASP A 336 19.83 16.39 -23.89
C ASP A 336 20.59 15.39 -23.01
N THR A 337 19.97 14.82 -21.97
CA THR A 337 20.65 13.87 -21.09
C THR A 337 20.94 12.53 -21.79
N PRO A 338 22.16 11.96 -21.66
CA PRO A 338 22.45 10.62 -22.19
C PRO A 338 21.93 9.49 -21.27
N LEU A 339 21.62 9.79 -20.01
CA LEU A 339 21.25 8.82 -18.99
C LEU A 339 19.77 8.45 -19.08
N GLN A 340 19.48 7.17 -19.31
CA GLN A 340 18.08 6.70 -19.43
C GLN A 340 17.28 6.86 -18.13
N GLU A 341 17.92 6.70 -16.99
CA GLU A 341 17.29 6.92 -15.68
C GLU A 341 16.84 8.38 -15.51
N GLU A 342 17.65 9.35 -15.95
CA GLU A 342 17.27 10.77 -15.93
C GLU A 342 16.14 11.05 -16.92
N LYS A 343 16.15 10.43 -18.11
CA LYS A 343 15.03 10.56 -19.05
C LYS A 343 13.71 10.11 -18.45
N GLY A 344 13.72 8.99 -17.71
CA GLY A 344 12.57 8.49 -16.98
C GLY A 344 12.12 9.46 -15.88
N ARG A 345 13.06 10.02 -15.10
CA ARG A 345 12.75 11.01 -14.04
C ARG A 345 12.05 12.25 -14.60
N PHE A 346 12.54 12.82 -15.71
CA PHE A 346 11.84 13.94 -16.36
C PHE A 346 10.48 13.54 -16.87
N LEU A 347 10.37 12.39 -17.53
CA LEU A 347 9.11 11.90 -18.06
C LEU A 347 8.06 11.74 -16.95
N TYR A 348 8.47 11.28 -15.76
CA TYR A 348 7.58 11.19 -14.60
C TYR A 348 7.24 12.56 -14.03
N GLY A 349 8.20 13.48 -13.95
CA GLY A 349 7.94 14.89 -13.58
C GLY A 349 6.90 15.56 -14.48
N LEU A 350 6.98 15.34 -15.80
CA LEU A 350 6.04 15.86 -16.80
C LEU A 350 4.59 15.40 -16.59
N THR A 351 4.37 14.29 -15.88
CA THR A 351 3.01 13.80 -15.54
C THR A 351 2.41 14.45 -14.29
N SER A 352 3.18 15.28 -13.59
CA SER A 352 2.79 15.86 -12.30
C SER A 352 2.35 17.32 -12.38
N PHE A 353 2.31 17.92 -13.59
CA PHE A 353 1.72 19.24 -13.79
C PHE A 353 0.23 19.26 -13.42
N GLU A 354 -0.27 20.38 -12.91
CA GLU A 354 -1.70 20.59 -12.66
C GLU A 354 -2.42 21.19 -13.89
N ASP A 355 -1.67 21.79 -14.81
CA ASP A 355 -2.22 22.29 -16.08
C ASP A 355 -2.62 21.13 -17.00
N LYS A 356 -3.93 21.01 -17.23
CA LYS A 356 -4.54 19.98 -18.09
C LYS A 356 -3.99 19.99 -19.52
N ALA A 357 -3.68 21.15 -20.09
CA ALA A 357 -3.14 21.25 -21.44
C ALA A 357 -1.72 20.66 -21.52
N LEU A 358 -0.91 20.83 -20.47
CA LEU A 358 0.43 20.25 -20.39
C LEU A 358 0.39 18.73 -20.18
N LEU A 359 -0.58 18.24 -19.41
CA LEU A 359 -0.82 16.80 -19.26
C LEU A 359 -1.27 16.16 -20.58
N GLU A 360 -2.20 16.80 -21.30
CA GLU A 360 -2.66 16.35 -22.61
C GLU A 360 -1.51 16.35 -23.65
N GLU A 361 -0.68 17.40 -23.67
CA GLU A 361 0.52 17.44 -24.50
C GLU A 361 1.47 16.30 -24.17
N THR A 362 1.68 16.00 -22.87
CA THR A 362 2.53 14.89 -22.43
C THR A 362 2.01 13.54 -22.91
N LEU A 363 0.69 13.30 -22.80
CA LEU A 363 0.05 12.10 -23.31
C LEU A 363 0.27 11.97 -24.83
N ASN A 364 -0.03 13.02 -25.60
CA ASN A 364 0.13 13.03 -27.05
C ASN A 364 1.59 12.77 -27.47
N ARG A 365 2.56 13.43 -26.83
CA ARG A 365 3.99 13.22 -27.12
C ARG A 365 4.47 11.83 -26.74
N SER A 366 3.85 11.19 -25.74
CA SER A 366 4.21 9.82 -25.32
C SER A 366 3.92 8.75 -26.37
N LEU A 367 3.04 9.02 -27.34
CA LEU A 367 2.81 8.12 -28.48
C LEU A 367 3.77 8.34 -29.66
N GLY A 368 4.45 9.49 -29.70
CA GLY A 368 5.42 9.82 -30.75
C GLY A 368 6.77 9.12 -30.58
N ASP A 369 7.68 9.39 -31.52
CA ASP A 369 9.00 8.73 -31.57
C ASP A 369 10.00 9.21 -30.50
N GLU A 370 9.67 10.28 -29.77
CA GLU A 370 10.52 10.86 -28.71
C GLU A 370 10.49 10.05 -27.40
N VAL A 371 9.49 9.17 -27.24
CA VAL A 371 9.26 8.35 -26.03
C VAL A 371 9.31 6.89 -26.41
N ARG A 372 10.01 6.09 -25.59
CA ARG A 372 10.13 4.66 -25.87
C ARG A 372 8.79 3.98 -25.63
N VAL A 373 8.47 3.00 -26.46
CA VAL A 373 7.19 2.26 -26.42
C VAL A 373 6.84 1.76 -25.01
N HIS A 374 7.79 1.24 -24.23
CA HIS A 374 7.48 0.78 -22.87
C HIS A 374 7.27 1.92 -21.84
N GLU A 375 7.77 3.13 -22.12
CA GLU A 375 7.62 4.31 -21.26
C GLU A 375 6.25 4.98 -21.44
N THR A 376 5.64 4.87 -22.63
CA THR A 376 4.29 5.38 -22.92
C THR A 376 3.27 4.87 -21.90
N VAL A 377 3.32 3.58 -21.55
CA VAL A 377 2.40 2.97 -20.58
C VAL A 377 2.58 3.59 -19.19
N SER A 378 3.82 3.87 -18.78
CA SER A 378 4.09 4.55 -17.52
C SER A 378 3.56 5.99 -17.52
N VAL A 379 3.70 6.72 -18.64
CA VAL A 379 3.14 8.08 -18.77
C VAL A 379 1.63 8.06 -18.61
N ILE A 380 0.92 7.20 -19.35
CA ILE A 380 -0.54 7.10 -19.27
C ILE A 380 -0.96 6.76 -17.84
N GLY A 381 -0.29 5.79 -17.20
CA GLY A 381 -0.58 5.40 -15.82
C GLY A 381 -0.34 6.51 -14.79
N LEU A 382 0.74 7.29 -14.94
CA LEU A 382 1.05 8.37 -14.01
C LEU A 382 0.15 9.60 -14.23
N VAL A 383 -0.21 9.94 -15.47
CA VAL A 383 -1.22 10.98 -15.74
C VAL A 383 -2.58 10.53 -15.22
N ALA A 384 -2.92 9.24 -15.31
CA ALA A 384 -4.15 8.70 -14.72
C ALA A 384 -4.18 8.79 -13.19
N ALA A 385 -3.02 8.73 -12.52
CA ALA A 385 -2.89 8.90 -11.08
C ALA A 385 -2.91 10.37 -10.64
N ASN A 386 -2.72 11.32 -11.55
CA ASN A 386 -2.86 12.75 -11.29
C ASN A 386 -4.35 13.14 -11.25
N THR A 387 -4.79 13.85 -10.21
CA THR A 387 -6.20 14.25 -10.04
C THR A 387 -6.71 15.10 -11.20
N GLN A 388 -5.86 15.95 -11.80
CA GLN A 388 -6.21 16.74 -12.99
C GLN A 388 -6.13 15.92 -14.29
N GLY A 389 -5.35 14.84 -14.29
CA GLY A 389 -5.06 14.01 -15.46
C GLY A 389 -5.93 12.76 -15.60
N ARG A 390 -6.59 12.29 -14.54
CA ARG A 390 -7.34 11.02 -14.51
C ARG A 390 -8.30 10.85 -15.68
N ASN A 391 -9.21 11.82 -15.86
CA ASN A 391 -10.18 11.80 -16.95
C ASN A 391 -9.53 12.00 -18.33
N LEU A 392 -8.45 12.80 -18.41
CA LEU A 392 -7.70 13.01 -19.64
C LEU A 392 -7.03 11.72 -20.12
N ALA A 393 -6.37 10.99 -19.22
CA ALA A 393 -5.71 9.73 -19.52
C ALA A 393 -6.71 8.65 -19.95
N TRP A 394 -7.88 8.59 -19.31
CA TRP A 394 -8.95 7.68 -19.73
C TRP A 394 -9.49 8.02 -21.11
N GLN A 395 -9.78 9.30 -21.38
CA GLN A 395 -10.24 9.73 -22.70
C GLN A 395 -9.18 9.46 -23.77
N PHE A 396 -7.92 9.77 -23.48
CA PHE A 396 -6.78 9.49 -24.35
C PHE A 396 -6.63 8.00 -24.66
N LEU A 397 -6.82 7.13 -23.66
CA LEU A 397 -6.82 5.67 -23.87
C LEU A 397 -7.93 5.26 -24.84
N LYS A 398 -9.16 5.78 -24.66
CA LYS A 398 -10.28 5.47 -25.54
C LYS A 398 -10.03 5.93 -26.98
N ASP A 399 -9.56 7.16 -27.14
CA ASP A 399 -9.32 7.77 -28.46
C ASP A 399 -8.20 7.09 -29.24
N ASN A 400 -7.22 6.52 -28.53
CA ASN A 400 -6.04 5.88 -29.12
C ASN A 400 -6.03 4.35 -28.97
N TRP A 401 -7.16 3.75 -28.60
CA TRP A 401 -7.21 2.33 -28.22
C TRP A 401 -6.66 1.41 -29.29
N GLN A 402 -7.01 1.64 -30.55
CA GLN A 402 -6.52 0.83 -31.66
C GLN A 402 -4.98 0.81 -31.73
N GLU A 403 -4.32 1.95 -31.49
CA GLU A 403 -2.87 2.03 -31.51
C GLU A 403 -2.25 1.42 -30.24
N LEU A 404 -2.88 1.61 -29.08
CA LEU A 404 -2.44 1.01 -27.83
C LEU A 404 -2.56 -0.52 -27.87
N ASP A 405 -3.67 -1.06 -28.36
CA ASP A 405 -3.87 -2.49 -28.57
C ASP A 405 -2.88 -3.05 -29.60
N ARG A 406 -2.64 -2.33 -30.71
CA ARG A 406 -1.59 -2.73 -31.67
C ARG A 406 -0.20 -2.80 -31.05
N ARG A 407 0.15 -1.91 -30.10
CA ARG A 407 1.46 -1.89 -29.44
C ARG A 407 1.60 -2.91 -28.31
N TYR A 408 0.52 -3.21 -27.58
CA TYR A 408 0.59 -3.93 -26.30
C TYR A 408 -0.40 -5.09 -26.14
N GLY A 409 -1.35 -5.27 -27.06
CA GLY A 409 -2.47 -6.21 -26.99
C GLY A 409 -2.12 -7.69 -27.19
N GLU A 410 -0.88 -8.00 -27.61
CA GLU A 410 -0.39 -9.40 -27.66
C GLU A 410 -0.17 -10.02 -26.26
N GLY A 411 -0.46 -9.27 -25.20
CA GLY A 411 -0.45 -9.72 -23.81
C GLY A 411 0.72 -9.17 -23.00
N GLY A 412 0.86 -9.68 -21.77
CA GLY A 412 1.88 -9.24 -20.82
C GLY A 412 1.46 -8.06 -19.95
N PHE A 413 2.40 -7.50 -19.20
CA PHE A 413 2.09 -6.52 -18.15
C PHE A 413 1.69 -5.13 -18.67
N ALA A 414 2.01 -4.79 -19.91
CA ALA A 414 1.73 -3.47 -20.50
C ALA A 414 0.22 -3.24 -20.67
N ILE A 415 -0.49 -4.16 -21.33
CA ILE A 415 -1.95 -4.07 -21.52
C ILE A 415 -2.69 -4.10 -20.17
N MET A 416 -2.23 -4.94 -19.23
CA MET A 416 -2.79 -5.00 -17.87
C MET A 416 -2.68 -3.65 -17.15
N ARG A 417 -1.53 -2.96 -17.27
CA ARG A 417 -1.34 -1.62 -16.68
C ARG A 417 -2.24 -0.58 -17.34
N LEU A 418 -2.40 -0.62 -18.66
CA LEU A 418 -3.24 0.32 -19.40
C LEU A 418 -4.71 0.18 -19.02
N VAL A 419 -5.28 -1.02 -19.07
CA VAL A 419 -6.69 -1.21 -18.69
C VAL A 419 -6.90 -0.96 -17.18
N GLY A 420 -5.87 -1.20 -16.37
CA GLY A 420 -5.89 -0.98 -14.93
C GLY A 420 -6.03 0.48 -14.50
N ILE A 421 -5.78 1.46 -15.38
CA ILE A 421 -5.90 2.89 -15.01
C ILE A 421 -7.31 3.27 -14.56
N ALA A 422 -8.32 2.55 -15.06
CA ALA A 422 -9.72 2.78 -14.70
C ALA A 422 -10.02 2.49 -13.21
N SER A 423 -9.18 1.72 -12.52
CA SER A 423 -9.42 1.30 -11.13
C SER A 423 -9.48 2.46 -10.12
N ALA A 424 -9.01 3.64 -10.51
CA ALA A 424 -9.01 4.83 -9.65
C ALA A 424 -10.37 5.53 -9.56
N PHE A 425 -11.31 5.26 -10.48
CA PHE A 425 -12.61 5.92 -10.48
C PHE A 425 -13.45 5.57 -9.25
N THR A 426 -14.30 6.52 -8.87
CA THR A 426 -15.09 6.53 -7.62
C THR A 426 -16.59 6.64 -7.85
N THR A 427 -17.07 6.58 -9.11
CA THR A 427 -18.49 6.73 -9.45
C THR A 427 -19.02 5.57 -10.29
N LEU A 428 -20.30 5.25 -10.12
CA LEU A 428 -20.97 4.21 -10.92
C LEU A 428 -21.13 4.62 -12.39
N GLU A 429 -21.22 5.92 -12.69
CA GLU A 429 -21.20 6.41 -14.07
C GLU A 429 -19.90 6.01 -14.78
N MET A 430 -18.76 6.17 -14.11
CA MET A 430 -17.47 5.74 -14.67
C MET A 430 -17.33 4.23 -14.75
N HIS A 431 -17.92 3.48 -13.81
CA HIS A 431 -18.02 2.03 -13.93
C HIS A 431 -18.71 1.64 -15.25
N ASP A 432 -19.86 2.24 -15.54
CA ASP A 432 -20.66 1.93 -16.73
C ASP A 432 -19.96 2.35 -18.03
N ASP A 433 -19.24 3.49 -18.03
CA ASP A 433 -18.41 3.90 -19.16
C ASP A 433 -17.27 2.91 -19.44
N VAL A 434 -16.59 2.43 -18.39
CA VAL A 434 -15.50 1.45 -18.49
C VAL A 434 -16.03 0.10 -18.96
N GLU A 435 -17.14 -0.38 -18.43
CA GLU A 435 -17.76 -1.65 -18.83
C GLU A 435 -18.19 -1.63 -20.29
N ARG A 436 -18.88 -0.56 -20.71
CA ARG A 436 -19.29 -0.36 -22.11
C ARG A 436 -18.07 -0.33 -23.03
N PHE A 437 -17.06 0.47 -22.69
CA PHE A 437 -15.87 0.61 -23.52
C PHE A 437 -15.17 -0.74 -23.78
N PHE A 438 -14.92 -1.54 -22.74
CA PHE A 438 -14.24 -2.83 -22.89
C PHE A 438 -15.14 -3.96 -23.41
N THR A 439 -16.46 -3.78 -23.38
CA THR A 439 -17.41 -4.65 -24.12
C THR A 439 -17.26 -4.42 -25.62
N ASP A 440 -17.19 -3.16 -26.05
CA ASP A 440 -17.05 -2.80 -27.46
C ASP A 440 -15.61 -2.96 -27.97
N ASN A 441 -14.63 -2.88 -27.07
CA ASN A 441 -13.21 -2.93 -27.37
C ASN A 441 -12.49 -3.96 -26.46
N PRO A 442 -12.56 -5.26 -26.78
CA PRO A 442 -11.92 -6.29 -25.98
C PRO A 442 -10.41 -6.04 -25.82
N ALA A 443 -9.87 -6.39 -24.66
CA ALA A 443 -8.45 -6.29 -24.34
C ALA A 443 -7.87 -7.69 -24.07
N PRO A 444 -7.43 -8.44 -25.10
CA PRO A 444 -6.86 -9.77 -24.93
C PRO A 444 -5.71 -9.80 -23.91
N GLY A 445 -5.78 -10.71 -22.94
CA GLY A 445 -4.80 -10.80 -21.85
C GLY A 445 -4.97 -9.76 -20.73
N GLY A 446 -5.86 -8.78 -20.90
CA GLY A 446 -6.24 -7.78 -19.90
C GLY A 446 -7.58 -8.05 -19.21
N GLU A 447 -8.32 -9.09 -19.59
CA GLU A 447 -9.71 -9.34 -19.19
C GLU A 447 -9.86 -9.48 -17.67
N ARG A 448 -8.89 -10.13 -17.03
CA ARG A 448 -8.87 -10.22 -15.56
C ARG A 448 -8.72 -8.85 -14.92
N THR A 449 -7.82 -8.02 -15.45
CA THR A 449 -7.60 -6.68 -14.91
C THR A 449 -8.80 -5.78 -15.14
N VAL A 450 -9.46 -5.86 -16.31
CA VAL A 450 -10.73 -5.15 -16.55
C VAL A 450 -11.78 -5.53 -15.51
N ARG A 451 -12.00 -6.82 -15.24
CA ARG A 451 -12.94 -7.26 -14.19
C ARG A 451 -12.56 -6.72 -12.81
N GLN A 452 -11.29 -6.77 -12.45
CA GLN A 452 -10.78 -6.24 -11.18
C GLN A 452 -10.91 -4.72 -11.09
N SER A 453 -10.78 -3.99 -12.20
CA SER A 453 -11.00 -2.55 -12.26
C SER A 453 -12.47 -2.22 -12.04
N LEU A 454 -13.40 -2.92 -12.71
CA LEU A 454 -14.84 -2.72 -12.49
C LEU A 454 -15.25 -3.00 -11.05
N GLU A 455 -14.77 -4.11 -10.46
CA GLU A 455 -14.95 -4.44 -9.05
C GLU A 455 -14.41 -3.30 -8.16
N ARG A 456 -13.19 -2.81 -8.42
CA ARG A 456 -12.59 -1.71 -7.66
C ARG A 456 -13.40 -0.41 -7.75
N ILE A 457 -13.96 -0.06 -8.92
CA ILE A 457 -14.76 1.15 -9.07
C ILE A 457 -16.03 1.05 -8.22
N ARG A 458 -16.70 -0.11 -8.21
CA ARG A 458 -17.87 -0.35 -7.34
C ARG A 458 -17.49 -0.20 -5.87
N LEU A 459 -16.39 -0.83 -5.45
CA LEU A 459 -15.87 -0.71 -4.08
C LEU A 459 -15.57 0.74 -3.69
N ASN A 460 -14.96 1.51 -4.59
CA ASN A 460 -14.66 2.92 -4.34
C ASN A 460 -15.94 3.75 -4.20
N ALA A 461 -16.91 3.57 -5.09
CA ALA A 461 -18.18 4.28 -5.06
C ALA A 461 -18.97 3.98 -3.78
N THR A 462 -19.11 2.71 -3.40
CA THR A 462 -19.79 2.31 -2.17
C THR A 462 -19.04 2.80 -0.93
N TRP A 463 -17.71 2.72 -0.93
CA TRP A 463 -16.91 3.23 0.19
C TRP A 463 -17.14 4.73 0.40
N LEU A 464 -17.12 5.50 -0.68
CA LEU A 464 -17.32 6.95 -0.62
C LEU A 464 -18.73 7.28 -0.11
N ASP A 465 -19.76 6.63 -0.66
CA ASP A 465 -21.16 6.81 -0.24
C ASP A 465 -21.35 6.58 1.27
N ARG A 466 -20.75 5.51 1.82
CA ARG A 466 -20.87 5.18 3.25
C ARG A 466 -20.12 6.10 4.19
N ASN A 467 -18.94 6.58 3.78
CA ASN A 467 -18.03 7.31 4.68
C ASN A 467 -18.10 8.83 4.50
N ARG A 468 -18.75 9.34 3.45
CA ARG A 468 -18.76 10.79 3.12
C ARG A 468 -19.23 11.66 4.28
N ASP A 469 -20.38 11.36 4.87
CA ASP A 469 -20.98 12.21 5.90
C ASP A 469 -20.15 12.20 7.19
N GLU A 470 -19.68 11.02 7.61
CA GLU A 470 -18.83 10.88 8.79
C GLU A 470 -17.51 11.64 8.62
N LEU A 471 -16.84 11.47 7.47
CA LEU A 471 -15.58 12.16 7.17
C LEU A 471 -15.78 13.67 7.04
N SER A 472 -16.86 14.12 6.40
CA SER A 472 -17.20 15.53 6.33
C SER A 472 -17.36 16.12 7.72
N ASN A 473 -18.06 15.43 8.63
CA ASN A 473 -18.21 15.87 10.01
C ASN A 473 -16.88 15.86 10.78
N TRP A 474 -16.03 14.86 10.56
CA TRP A 474 -14.72 14.75 11.22
C TRP A 474 -13.76 15.87 10.79
N PHE A 475 -13.79 16.28 9.52
CA PHE A 475 -12.90 17.31 8.99
C PHE A 475 -13.43 18.75 9.12
N VAL A 476 -14.75 18.94 9.13
CA VAL A 476 -15.39 20.28 9.08
C VAL A 476 -16.05 20.66 10.41
N GLY A 477 -16.54 19.67 11.17
CA GLY A 477 -17.12 19.87 12.49
C GLY A 477 -16.05 20.04 13.56
#